data_AF-A0A7S3UMW3-F1
#
_entry.id   AF-A0A7S3UMW3-F1
#
_cell.length_a   1.000
_cell.length_b   1.000
_cell.length_c   1.000
_cell.angle_alpha   90.00
_cell.angle_beta   90.00
_cell.angle_gamma   90.00
#
_symmetry.space_group_name_H-M   'P 1'
#
loop_
_entity.id
_entity.type
_entity.pdbx_description
1 polymer ?
#
loop_
_entity_poly.entity_id
_entity_poly.type
_entity_poly.pdbx_seq_one_letter_code
_entity_poly.pdbx_strand_id
1 'polypeptide(L)'
;AKHELLVAEFSTATIPITVEIQDPQTVIFTEHEKTQVKTAFTTNQAGPHVMCINNSDKRQKALVKVNVAFGPQAKDYSQIAKKEHLEPTQIALRRIEENLKNYHSNVLYMREREERMRSTNDSIAFRVIGYCLFNVVLMIAVGGWQMFHFKQFFRSKKVI
;
A
#
# COMPACT_ATOMS: atom_id res chain seq x y z
N ALA A 1 13.13 13.11 -7.86
CA ALA A 1 13.08 13.68 -9.22
C ALA A 1 13.06 15.21 -9.14
N LYS A 2 13.18 15.93 -10.27
CA LYS A 2 13.12 17.40 -10.32
C LYS A 2 11.66 17.86 -10.21
N HIS A 3 11.37 18.89 -9.41
CA HIS A 3 10.03 19.48 -9.18
C HIS A 3 9.02 18.57 -8.46
N GLU A 4 9.46 17.71 -7.54
CA GLU A 4 8.54 16.98 -6.67
C GLU A 4 8.26 17.79 -5.39
N LEU A 5 6.99 17.92 -5.03
CA LEU A 5 6.59 18.50 -3.76
C LEU A 5 6.86 17.49 -2.65
N LEU A 6 7.51 17.97 -1.59
CA LEU A 6 7.88 17.21 -0.42
C LEU A 6 7.33 17.93 0.82
N VAL A 7 6.59 17.20 1.64
CA VAL A 7 6.01 17.72 2.88
C VAL A 7 6.57 16.91 4.02
N ALA A 8 7.13 17.60 5.01
CA ALA A 8 7.69 17.00 6.20
C ALA A 8 7.01 17.59 7.44
N GLU A 9 6.58 16.70 8.33
CA GLU A 9 6.00 17.04 9.61
C GLU A 9 6.78 16.35 10.74
N PHE A 10 7.25 17.16 11.67
CA PHE A 10 7.99 16.76 12.85
C PHE A 10 7.15 17.14 14.08
N SER A 11 6.85 16.18 14.93
CA SER A 11 6.07 16.40 16.14
C SER A 11 6.75 15.73 17.34
N THR A 12 6.83 16.48 18.43
CA THR A 12 7.41 16.08 19.71
C THR A 12 6.44 16.43 20.82
N ALA A 13 6.45 15.66 21.91
CA ALA A 13 5.48 15.86 22.98
C ALA A 13 5.80 17.07 23.87
N THR A 14 7.07 17.29 24.20
CA THR A 14 7.43 18.26 25.27
C THR A 14 8.81 18.89 25.09
N ILE A 15 9.72 18.24 24.35
CA ILE A 15 11.10 18.69 24.21
C ILE A 15 11.24 19.48 22.91
N PRO A 16 11.69 20.75 22.95
CA PRO A 16 11.90 21.54 21.75
C PRO A 16 13.04 20.94 20.91
N ILE A 17 12.80 20.84 19.60
CA ILE A 17 13.78 20.34 18.64
C ILE A 17 14.13 21.43 17.63
N THR A 18 15.34 21.33 17.10
CA THR A 18 15.79 22.11 15.96
C THR A 18 15.76 21.22 14.72
N VAL A 19 15.09 21.67 13.66
CA VAL A 19 14.97 20.95 12.41
C VAL A 19 15.65 21.75 11.32
N GLU A 20 16.53 21.10 10.58
CA GLU A 20 17.27 21.67 9.46
C GLU A 20 17.11 20.79 8.23
N ILE A 21 16.79 21.40 7.09
CA ILE A 21 16.58 20.70 5.82
C ILE A 21 17.58 21.25 4.81
N GLN A 22 18.37 20.34 4.25
CA GLN A 22 19.46 20.65 3.34
C GLN A 22 19.26 19.98 1.98
N ASP A 23 19.35 20.80 0.94
CA ASP A 23 19.53 20.37 -0.45
C ASP A 23 20.99 19.99 -0.71
N PRO A 24 21.30 19.25 -1.78
CA PRO A 24 22.66 18.91 -2.17
C PRO A 24 23.64 20.10 -2.27
N GLN A 25 23.11 21.32 -2.42
CA GLN A 25 23.92 22.53 -2.57
C GLN A 25 23.86 23.47 -1.35
N THR A 26 22.72 23.59 -0.65
CA THR A 26 22.51 24.58 0.42
C THR A 26 21.42 24.17 1.41
N VAL A 27 21.42 24.77 2.61
CA VAL A 27 20.32 24.67 3.57
C VAL A 27 19.12 25.49 3.06
N ILE A 28 17.93 24.88 3.03
CA ILE A 28 16.70 25.51 2.51
C ILE A 28 15.82 26.01 3.64
N PHE A 29 15.79 25.29 4.75
CA PHE A 29 14.85 25.54 5.84
C PHE A 29 15.48 25.19 7.18
N THR A 30 15.33 26.09 8.14
CA THR A 30 15.80 25.90 9.50
C THR A 30 14.76 26.46 10.45
N GLU A 31 14.34 25.64 11.42
CA GLU A 31 13.47 26.04 12.51
C GLU A 31 14.08 25.61 13.83
N HIS A 32 14.09 26.53 14.79
CA HIS A 32 14.74 26.35 16.08
C HIS A 32 13.70 26.28 17.19
N GLU A 33 13.95 25.40 18.16
CA GLU A 33 13.24 25.32 19.44
C GLU A 33 11.72 25.17 19.36
N LYS A 34 11.22 24.41 18.38
CA LYS A 34 9.79 24.12 18.24
C LYS A 34 9.48 22.68 18.60
N THR A 35 8.29 22.46 19.16
CA THR A 35 7.78 21.11 19.46
C THR A 35 7.06 20.48 18.27
N GLN A 36 6.47 21.30 17.40
CA GLN A 36 5.85 20.87 16.14
C GLN A 36 6.36 21.76 14.99
N VAL A 37 6.85 21.13 13.93
CA VAL A 37 7.34 21.79 12.71
C VAL A 37 6.68 21.11 11.52
N LYS A 38 5.96 21.88 10.71
CA LYS A 38 5.35 21.40 9.47
C LYS A 38 5.82 22.29 8.34
N THR A 39 6.44 21.69 7.33
CA THR A 39 7.02 22.43 6.22
C THR A 39 6.81 21.70 4.89
N ALA A 40 6.77 22.47 3.81
CA ALA A 40 6.56 21.99 2.46
C ALA A 40 7.58 22.68 1.54
N PHE A 41 8.29 21.90 0.73
CA PHE A 41 9.26 22.41 -0.22
C PHE A 41 9.22 21.60 -1.52
N THR A 42 9.71 22.21 -2.60
CA THR A 42 9.79 21.56 -3.92
C THR A 42 11.25 21.27 -4.26
N THR A 43 11.54 20.06 -4.71
CA THR A 43 12.91 19.67 -5.08
C THR A 43 13.35 20.42 -6.34
N ASN A 44 14.33 21.33 -6.21
CA ASN A 44 14.82 22.10 -7.35
C ASN A 44 15.86 21.34 -8.16
N GLN A 45 16.60 20.44 -7.51
CA GLN A 45 17.68 19.66 -8.11
C GLN A 45 17.55 18.17 -7.79
N ALA A 46 18.07 17.32 -8.68
CA ALA A 46 18.14 15.89 -8.42
C ALA A 46 19.34 15.62 -7.51
N GLY A 47 19.10 14.99 -6.36
CA GLY A 47 20.15 14.62 -5.41
C GLY A 47 19.59 14.25 -4.03
N PRO A 48 20.46 13.82 -3.10
CA PRO A 48 20.05 13.50 -1.75
C PRO A 48 19.65 14.76 -0.99
N HIS A 49 18.41 14.78 -0.49
CA HIS A 49 17.94 15.82 0.41
C HIS A 49 18.06 15.28 1.83
N VAL A 50 18.70 16.03 2.72
CA VAL A 50 18.99 15.61 4.09
C VAL A 50 18.12 16.39 5.06
N MET A 51 17.48 15.70 6.00
CA MET A 51 16.71 16.30 7.09
C MET A 51 17.41 15.97 8.39
N CYS A 52 17.90 16.99 9.07
CA CYS A 52 18.59 16.88 10.35
C CYS A 52 17.65 17.29 11.47
N ILE A 53 17.53 16.45 12.48
CA ILE A 53 16.77 16.75 13.70
C ILE A 53 17.77 16.78 14.85
N ASN A 54 17.93 17.95 15.46
CA ASN A 54 18.81 18.13 16.59
C ASN A 54 17.97 18.36 17.85
N ASN A 55 18.31 17.65 18.92
CA ASN A 55 17.68 17.81 20.21
C ASN A 55 18.35 18.96 20.96
N SER A 56 17.58 20.01 21.26
CA SER A 56 18.08 21.16 22.01
C SER A 56 18.44 20.80 23.45
N ASP A 57 17.78 19.79 24.05
CA ASP A 57 18.08 19.30 25.39
C ASP A 57 18.84 17.97 25.36
N LYS A 58 20.17 18.02 25.53
CA LYS A 58 21.04 16.82 25.58
C LYS A 58 20.83 15.95 26.82
N ARG A 59 20.10 16.43 27.84
CA ARG A 59 19.90 15.71 29.11
C ARG A 59 18.75 14.72 29.03
N GLN A 60 17.77 14.98 28.16
CA GLN A 60 16.58 14.14 28.00
C GLN A 60 16.53 13.55 26.59
N LYS A 61 16.02 12.32 26.49
CA LYS A 61 15.78 11.70 25.18
C LYS A 61 14.45 12.23 24.62
N ALA A 62 14.52 12.92 23.48
CA ALA A 62 13.33 13.36 22.76
C ALA A 62 12.79 12.23 21.87
N LEU A 63 11.51 11.90 22.03
CA LEU A 63 10.78 11.06 21.07
C LEU A 63 10.21 11.98 19.98
N VAL A 64 10.70 11.81 18.76
CA VAL A 64 10.27 12.61 17.60
C VAL A 64 9.48 11.72 16.65
N LYS A 65 8.25 12.11 16.33
CA LYS A 65 7.45 11.51 15.27
C LYS A 65 7.74 12.29 13.99
N VAL A 66 8.13 11.57 12.94
CA VAL A 66 8.48 12.14 11.64
C VAL A 66 7.60 11.53 10.58
N ASN A 67 6.85 12.36 9.88
CA ASN A 67 6.02 11.98 8.74
C ASN A 67 6.51 12.73 7.50
N VAL A 68 6.91 11.98 6.47
CA VAL A 68 7.39 12.55 5.20
C VAL A 68 6.53 12.03 4.06
N ALA A 69 5.96 12.95 3.29
CA ALA A 69 5.16 12.65 2.11
C ALA A 69 5.78 13.28 0.87
N PHE A 70 5.71 12.59 -0.26
CA PHE A 70 6.23 13.04 -1.55
C PHE A 70 5.16 12.94 -2.65
N GLY A 71 5.25 13.83 -3.64
CA GLY A 71 4.43 13.75 -4.85
C GLY A 71 2.93 14.01 -4.60
N PRO A 72 2.01 13.17 -5.14
CA PRO A 72 0.57 13.37 -5.00
C PRO A 72 0.09 13.39 -3.56
N GLN A 73 0.68 12.55 -2.69
CA GLN A 73 0.33 12.50 -1.26
C GLN A 73 0.72 13.80 -0.55
N ALA A 74 1.84 14.43 -0.93
CA ALA A 74 2.27 15.71 -0.37
C ALA A 74 1.30 16.86 -0.71
N LYS A 75 0.70 16.86 -1.90
CA LYS A 75 -0.27 17.89 -2.32
C LYS A 75 -1.50 17.92 -1.44
N ASP A 76 -1.97 16.77 -0.96
CA ASP A 76 -3.13 16.67 -0.08
C ASP A 76 -2.87 17.30 1.30
N TYR A 77 -1.73 16.95 1.92
CA TYR A 77 -1.31 17.52 3.22
C TYR A 77 -1.12 19.04 3.18
N SER A 78 -0.58 19.59 2.08
CA SER A 78 -0.40 21.04 1.92
C SER A 78 -1.74 21.79 1.84
N GLN A 79 -2.76 21.16 1.24
CA GLN A 79 -4.11 21.71 1.15
C GLN A 79 -4.85 21.58 2.49
N ILE A 80 -4.70 20.46 3.18
CA ILE A 80 -5.27 20.23 4.52
C ILE A 80 -4.69 21.23 5.54
N ALA A 81 -3.37 21.45 5.53
CA ALA A 81 -2.72 22.41 6.42
C ALA A 81 -3.23 23.85 6.24
N LYS A 82 -3.54 24.25 5.00
CA LYS A 82 -4.17 25.54 4.70
C LYS A 82 -5.64 25.59 5.14
N LYS A 83 -6.35 24.46 5.12
CA LYS A 83 -7.75 24.34 5.54
C LYS A 83 -7.92 24.32 7.07
N GLU A 84 -6.95 23.80 7.83
CA GLU A 84 -7.02 23.72 9.31
C GLU A 84 -6.90 25.07 10.03
N HIS A 85 -6.52 26.15 9.34
CA HIS A 85 -6.42 27.50 9.92
C HIS A 85 -7.70 28.35 9.81
N LEU A 86 -8.87 27.74 9.53
CA LEU A 86 -10.16 28.46 9.46
C LEU A 86 -11.25 27.80 10.31
N GLU A 87 -12.25 28.60 10.70
CA GLU A 87 -13.26 28.39 11.76
C GLU A 87 -13.88 26.97 11.92
N PRO A 88 -14.10 26.52 13.18
CA PRO A 88 -14.35 25.12 13.55
C PRO A 88 -15.74 24.54 13.16
N THR A 89 -16.68 25.34 12.68
CA THR A 89 -18.09 24.89 12.49
C THR A 89 -18.43 24.42 11.08
N GLN A 90 -17.71 24.85 10.04
CA GLN A 90 -17.86 24.31 8.68
C GLN A 90 -17.01 23.04 8.42
N ILE A 91 -16.05 22.76 9.32
CA ILE A 91 -15.09 21.66 9.18
C ILE A 91 -15.75 20.29 9.42
N ALA A 92 -16.72 20.17 10.33
CA ALA A 92 -17.33 18.88 10.65
C ALA A 92 -18.17 18.32 9.49
N LEU A 93 -18.93 19.17 8.79
CA LEU A 93 -19.73 18.76 7.63
C LEU A 93 -18.86 18.42 6.41
N ARG A 94 -17.80 19.20 6.14
CA ARG A 94 -16.80 18.85 5.11
C ARG A 94 -16.05 17.56 5.43
N ARG A 95 -15.78 17.27 6.70
CA ARG A 95 -15.11 16.04 7.12
C ARG A 95 -15.95 14.79 6.82
N ILE A 96 -17.29 14.87 6.93
CA ILE A 96 -18.18 13.77 6.57
C ILE A 96 -18.24 13.59 5.04
N GLU A 97 -18.27 14.68 4.27
CA GLU A 97 -18.23 14.64 2.80
C GLU A 97 -16.89 14.10 2.28
N GLU A 98 -15.77 14.54 2.84
CA GLU A 98 -14.42 14.04 2.51
C GLU A 98 -14.24 12.57 2.91
N ASN A 99 -14.79 12.15 4.06
CA ASN A 99 -14.78 10.75 4.48
C ASN A 99 -15.61 9.85 3.54
N LEU A 100 -16.76 10.33 3.05
CA LEU A 100 -17.59 9.62 2.06
C LEU A 100 -16.92 9.55 0.68
N LYS A 101 -16.23 10.62 0.27
CA LYS A 101 -15.51 10.68 -1.00
C LYS A 101 -14.30 9.74 -1.02
N ASN A 102 -13.57 9.68 0.09
CA ASN A 102 -12.48 8.73 0.29
C ASN A 102 -12.99 7.29 0.39
N TYR A 103 -14.15 7.07 1.03
CA TYR A 103 -14.79 5.75 1.04
C TYR A 103 -15.23 5.30 -0.37
N HIS A 104 -15.82 6.20 -1.15
CA HIS A 104 -16.25 5.90 -2.52
C HIS A 104 -15.07 5.56 -3.44
N SER A 105 -13.93 6.24 -3.28
CA SER A 105 -12.67 5.91 -3.96
C SER A 105 -12.16 4.51 -3.58
N ASN A 106 -12.23 4.15 -2.29
CA ASN A 106 -11.79 2.84 -1.82
C ASN A 106 -12.74 1.72 -2.28
N VAL A 107 -14.05 1.97 -2.34
CA VAL A 107 -15.03 1.01 -2.87
C VAL A 107 -14.84 0.80 -4.38
N LEU A 108 -14.53 1.85 -5.15
CA LEU A 108 -14.19 1.72 -6.56
C LEU A 108 -12.89 0.93 -6.78
N TYR A 109 -11.86 1.19 -5.97
CA TYR A 109 -10.60 0.44 -6.01
C TYR A 109 -10.79 -1.04 -5.65
N MET A 110 -11.63 -1.34 -4.65
CA MET A 110 -11.96 -2.71 -4.28
C MET A 110 -12.78 -3.41 -5.38
N ARG A 111 -13.70 -2.70 -6.06
CA ARG A 111 -14.45 -3.24 -7.21
C ARG A 111 -13.58 -3.55 -8.42
N GLU A 112 -12.64 -2.66 -8.76
CA GLU A 112 -11.71 -2.89 -9.87
C GLU A 112 -10.79 -4.10 -9.60
N ARG A 113 -10.48 -4.34 -8.31
CA ARG A 113 -9.74 -5.52 -7.86
C ARG A 113 -10.58 -6.79 -7.85
N GLU A 114 -11.87 -6.71 -7.51
CA GLU A 114 -12.84 -7.82 -7.66
C GLU A 114 -13.03 -8.22 -9.13
N GLU A 115 -13.15 -7.26 -10.04
CA GLU A 115 -13.29 -7.53 -11.48
C GLU A 115 -12.05 -8.25 -12.04
N ARG A 116 -10.85 -7.89 -11.58
CA ARG A 116 -9.59 -8.57 -11.94
C ARG A 116 -9.43 -9.93 -11.26
N MET A 117 -9.95 -10.10 -10.04
CA MET A 117 -9.96 -11.39 -9.33
C MET A 117 -10.95 -12.37 -9.95
N ARG A 118 -12.04 -11.89 -10.56
CA ARG A 118 -13.05 -12.75 -11.20
C ARG A 118 -12.49 -13.46 -12.43
N SER A 119 -11.74 -12.77 -13.29
CA SER A 119 -11.10 -13.37 -14.46
C SER A 119 -9.94 -14.32 -14.09
N THR A 120 -9.23 -14.02 -13.00
CA THR A 120 -8.19 -14.91 -12.48
C THR A 120 -8.79 -16.23 -11.98
N ASN A 121 -9.96 -16.17 -11.34
CA ASN A 121 -10.67 -17.35 -10.86
C ASN A 121 -11.21 -18.22 -12.01
N ASP A 122 -11.74 -17.61 -13.07
CA ASP A 122 -12.28 -18.34 -14.24
C ASP A 122 -11.18 -19.13 -14.98
N SER A 123 -9.99 -18.54 -15.15
CA SER A 123 -8.88 -19.20 -15.84
C SER A 123 -8.28 -20.39 -15.07
N ILE A 124 -8.27 -20.32 -13.74
CA ILE A 124 -7.83 -21.41 -12.86
C ILE A 124 -8.91 -22.49 -12.81
N ALA A 125 -10.17 -22.10 -12.62
CA ALA A 125 -11.30 -23.02 -12.55
C ALA A 125 -11.40 -23.89 -13.81
N PHE A 126 -11.26 -23.30 -15.01
CA PHE A 126 -11.32 -24.06 -16.25
C PHE A 126 -10.19 -25.10 -16.38
N ARG A 127 -8.95 -24.71 -16.01
CA ARG A 127 -7.80 -25.63 -16.02
C ARG A 127 -8.00 -26.78 -15.04
N VAL A 128 -8.45 -26.49 -13.81
CA VAL A 128 -8.71 -27.49 -12.77
C VAL A 128 -9.82 -28.46 -13.19
N ILE A 129 -10.92 -27.95 -13.75
CA ILE A 129 -12.01 -28.79 -14.26
C ILE A 129 -11.50 -29.73 -15.38
N GLY A 130 -10.63 -29.23 -16.27
CA GLY A 130 -9.98 -30.06 -17.29
C GLY A 130 -9.15 -31.21 -16.70
N TYR A 131 -8.33 -30.92 -15.68
CA TYR A 131 -7.55 -31.96 -14.98
C TYR A 131 -8.43 -33.00 -14.27
N CYS A 132 -9.53 -32.57 -13.64
CA CYS A 132 -10.49 -33.48 -13.02
C CYS A 132 -11.15 -34.42 -14.04
N LEU A 133 -11.59 -33.89 -15.18
CA LEU A 133 -12.23 -34.68 -16.23
C LEU A 133 -11.27 -35.69 -16.85
N PHE A 134 -10.01 -35.28 -17.10
CA PHE A 134 -8.95 -36.19 -17.55
C PHE A 134 -8.72 -37.34 -16.56
N ASN A 135 -8.66 -37.05 -15.26
CA ASN A 135 -8.45 -38.06 -14.22
C ASN A 135 -9.59 -39.10 -14.17
N VAL A 136 -10.85 -38.64 -14.27
CA VAL A 136 -12.03 -39.53 -14.31
C VAL A 136 -11.97 -40.47 -15.52
N VAL A 137 -11.66 -39.94 -16.71
CA VAL A 137 -11.52 -40.76 -17.93
C VAL A 137 -10.42 -41.80 -17.77
N LEU A 138 -9.29 -41.42 -17.18
CA LEU A 138 -8.16 -42.31 -16.93
C LEU A 138 -8.54 -43.44 -15.95
N MET A 139 -9.29 -43.14 -14.89
CA MET A 139 -9.81 -44.17 -13.98
C MET A 139 -10.74 -45.17 -14.68
N ILE A 140 -11.63 -44.70 -15.55
CA ILE A 140 -12.53 -45.58 -16.31
C ILE A 140 -11.74 -46.47 -17.27
N ALA A 141 -10.75 -45.92 -17.98
CA ALA A 141 -9.90 -46.67 -18.89
C ALA A 141 -9.11 -47.77 -18.15
N VAL A 142 -8.50 -47.43 -17.01
CA VAL A 142 -7.78 -48.40 -16.17
C VAL A 142 -8.72 -49.46 -15.61
N GLY A 143 -9.92 -49.09 -15.15
CA GLY A 143 -10.93 -50.04 -14.67
C GLY A 143 -11.38 -51.02 -15.77
N GLY A 144 -11.62 -50.52 -16.98
CA GLY A 144 -11.92 -51.35 -18.15
C GLY A 144 -10.77 -52.30 -18.52
N TRP A 145 -9.54 -51.77 -18.50
CA TRP A 145 -8.33 -52.57 -18.73
C TRP A 145 -8.17 -53.67 -17.68
N GLN A 146 -8.35 -53.33 -16.39
CA GLN A 146 -8.32 -54.29 -15.29
C GLN A 146 -9.35 -55.40 -15.51
N MET A 147 -10.60 -55.05 -15.86
CA MET A 147 -11.65 -56.04 -16.11
C MET A 147 -11.31 -56.95 -17.31
N PHE A 148 -10.73 -56.40 -18.38
CA PHE A 148 -10.28 -57.18 -19.53
C PHE A 148 -9.14 -58.13 -19.15
N HIS A 149 -8.12 -57.62 -18.45
CA HIS A 149 -6.98 -58.41 -17.99
C HIS A 149 -7.43 -59.56 -17.07
N PHE A 150 -8.34 -59.30 -16.13
CA PHE A 150 -8.93 -60.34 -15.29
C PHE A 150 -9.70 -61.38 -16.11
N LYS A 151 -10.54 -60.96 -17.07
CA LYS A 151 -11.25 -61.89 -17.97
C LYS A 151 -10.28 -62.76 -18.79
N GLN A 152 -9.22 -62.18 -19.33
CA GLN A 152 -8.21 -62.92 -20.10
C GLN A 152 -7.43 -63.89 -19.21
N PHE A 153 -7.10 -63.48 -17.99
CA PHE A 153 -6.42 -64.34 -17.01
C PHE A 153 -7.25 -65.56 -16.65
N PHE A 154 -8.56 -65.40 -16.36
CA PHE A 154 -9.45 -66.52 -16.06
C PHE A 154 -9.67 -67.44 -17.26
N ARG A 155 -9.80 -66.89 -18.48
CA ARG A 155 -9.89 -67.70 -19.72
C ARG A 155 -8.63 -68.51 -19.97
N SER A 156 -7.46 -67.92 -19.76
CA SER A 156 -6.17 -68.60 -20.02
C SER A 156 -5.89 -69.71 -19.00
N LYS A 157 -6.30 -69.53 -17.75
CA LYS A 157 -6.10 -70.52 -16.68
C LYS A 157 -7.21 -71.59 -16.60
N LYS A 158 -8.28 -71.51 -17.41
CA LYS A 158 -9.44 -72.44 -17.39
C LYS A 158 -9.96 -72.73 -15.97
N VAL A 159 -10.14 -71.68 -15.18
CA VAL A 159 -10.66 -71.81 -13.79
C VAL A 159 -12.18 -71.59 -13.72
N ILE A 160 -12.80 -71.13 -14.82
CA ILE A 160 -14.25 -71.15 -15.09
C ILE A 160 -14.44 -71.68 -16.51
#